data_AF-A0A344WDT7-F1
#
_entry.id   AF-A0A344WDT7-F1
#
_cell.length_a   1.000
_cell.length_b   1.000
_cell.length_c   1.000
_cell.angle_alpha   90.00
_cell.angle_beta   90.00
_cell.angle_gamma   90.00
#
_symmetry.space_group_name_H-M   'P 1'
#
loop_
_entity.id
_entity.type
_entity.pdbx_description
1 polymer ?
#
loop_
_entity_poly.entity_id
_entity_poly.type
_entity_poly.pdbx_seq_one_letter_code
_entity_poly.pdbx_strand_id
1 'polypeptide(L)'
;MLEIIKFVLEKIDFAGIAKHLRESRNRRASAKLFLILSTSYDVIELYRTILEEMQAALSGHTKSDTGHRFHLNHYRMRNLLQTQWQNLERLDLLISEMGEEVSLLENGFGNALREILPYKFGILFEAQQLLAEGRLGLGNTDINHLAKGQDGKFRTLWFTSEPPTEDRDEIAKYLHGWNGTKKDVHDVNFHDGDEFFKTLKWYIDEVQPFDQLDELERLVERYKTALIDNLTLEDVLSEFGALKRYENWTRQSHAHPAR
;
A
#
# COMPACT_ATOMS: atom_id res chain seq x y z
N MET A 1 -6.19 1.97 0.50
CA MET A 1 -4.72 1.75 0.54
C MET A 1 -3.98 3.07 0.36
N LEU A 2 -4.14 3.78 -0.77
CA LEU A 2 -3.44 5.05 -1.02
C LEU A 2 -3.60 6.05 0.13
N GLU A 3 -4.82 6.23 0.63
CA GLU A 3 -5.09 7.06 1.80
C GLU A 3 -4.41 6.60 3.10
N ILE A 4 -4.21 5.29 3.30
CA ILE A 4 -3.48 4.78 4.47
C ILE A 4 -2.01 5.20 4.36
N ILE A 5 -1.44 5.10 3.16
CA ILE A 5 -0.05 5.51 2.90
C ILE A 5 0.07 7.03 3.04
N LYS A 6 -0.89 7.78 2.50
CA LYS A 6 -1.00 9.23 2.69
C LYS A 6 -1.03 9.60 4.17
N PHE A 7 -1.91 8.97 4.96
CA PHE A 7 -2.00 9.18 6.40
C PHE A 7 -0.65 8.94 7.10
N VAL A 8 0.00 7.82 6.79
CA VAL A 8 1.34 7.49 7.32
C VAL A 8 2.34 8.59 6.99
N LEU A 9 2.42 9.02 5.72
CA LEU A 9 3.37 10.03 5.28
C LEU A 9 3.06 11.42 5.87
N GLU A 10 1.78 11.77 6.06
CA GLU A 10 1.36 13.04 6.64
C GLU A 10 1.62 13.12 8.15
N LYS A 11 1.58 11.97 8.84
CA LYS A 11 1.81 11.90 10.29
C LYS A 11 3.28 11.95 10.68
N ILE A 12 4.18 11.63 9.76
CA ILE A 12 5.62 11.64 10.01
C ILE A 12 6.19 13.00 9.65
N ASP A 13 6.72 13.74 10.63
CA ASP A 13 7.47 14.98 10.37
C ASP A 13 8.90 14.65 9.89
N PHE A 14 8.97 14.29 8.60
CA PHE A 14 10.22 13.90 7.96
C PHE A 14 11.29 15.00 7.96
N ALA A 15 10.91 16.28 7.95
CA ALA A 15 11.85 17.39 8.00
C ALA A 15 12.52 17.45 9.38
N GLY A 16 11.72 17.37 10.45
CA GLY A 16 12.21 17.30 11.81
C GLY A 16 13.12 16.09 12.05
N ILE A 17 12.70 14.90 11.61
CA ILE A 17 13.51 13.67 11.73
C ILE A 17 14.83 13.84 10.97
N ALA A 18 14.79 14.22 9.69
CA ALA A 18 16.00 14.34 8.87
C ALA A 18 17.02 15.32 9.46
N LYS A 19 16.56 16.48 9.94
CA LYS A 19 17.41 17.47 10.61
C LYS A 19 18.08 16.86 11.86
N HIS A 20 17.30 16.19 12.69
CA HIS A 20 17.79 15.60 13.93
C HIS A 20 18.79 14.46 13.68
N LEU A 21 18.52 13.59 12.70
CA LEU A 21 19.43 12.50 12.34
C LEU A 21 20.79 13.00 11.84
N ARG A 22 20.81 14.13 11.13
CA ARG A 22 22.07 14.78 10.74
C ARG A 22 22.82 15.34 11.94
N GLU A 23 22.15 16.05 12.83
CA GLU A 23 22.76 16.62 14.05
C GLU A 23 23.37 15.54 14.94
N SER A 24 22.66 14.42 15.10
CA SER A 24 23.12 13.23 15.83
C SER A 24 24.12 12.35 15.05
N ARG A 25 24.38 12.66 13.78
CA ARG A 25 25.23 11.88 12.85
C ARG A 25 24.79 10.41 12.72
N ASN A 26 23.49 10.14 12.84
CA ASN A 26 22.93 8.80 12.73
C ASN A 26 22.72 8.41 11.26
N ARG A 27 23.82 8.02 10.60
CA ARG A 27 23.86 7.65 9.17
C ARG A 27 22.94 6.46 8.83
N ARG A 28 22.77 5.51 9.75
CA ARG A 28 21.90 4.35 9.56
C ARG A 28 20.45 4.77 9.40
N ALA A 29 19.96 5.61 10.31
CA ALA A 29 18.60 6.14 10.25
C ALA A 29 18.41 7.05 9.02
N SER A 30 19.40 7.87 8.67
CA SER A 30 19.36 8.70 7.45
C SER A 30 19.20 7.87 6.18
N ALA A 31 19.93 6.76 6.08
CA ALA A 31 19.80 5.83 4.96
C ALA A 31 18.44 5.11 4.95
N LYS A 32 17.86 4.79 6.11
CA LYS A 32 16.50 4.24 6.20
C LYS A 32 15.42 5.23 5.77
N LEU A 33 15.53 6.51 6.13
CA LEU A 33 14.61 7.53 5.62
C LEU A 33 14.62 7.57 4.09
N PHE A 34 15.81 7.49 3.49
CA PHE A 34 15.93 7.41 2.04
C PHE A 34 15.31 6.12 1.47
N LEU A 35 15.44 4.98 2.14
CA LEU A 35 14.76 3.73 1.72
C LEU A 35 13.24 3.83 1.81
N ILE A 36 12.70 4.51 2.83
CA ILE A 36 11.25 4.81 2.92
C ILE A 36 10.83 5.66 1.73
N LEU A 37 11.59 6.70 1.40
CA LEU A 37 11.32 7.56 0.24
C LEU A 37 11.32 6.75 -1.06
N SER A 38 12.38 5.98 -1.33
CA SER A 38 12.49 5.14 -2.52
C SER A 38 11.35 4.14 -2.63
N THR A 39 11.02 3.45 -1.53
CA THR A 39 9.94 2.46 -1.50
C THR A 39 8.58 3.13 -1.71
N SER A 40 8.40 4.37 -1.26
CA SER A 40 7.18 5.15 -1.51
C SER A 40 7.00 5.45 -3.01
N TYR A 41 8.07 5.75 -3.75
CA TYR A 41 8.01 5.85 -5.21
C TYR A 41 7.64 4.53 -5.87
N ASP A 42 8.27 3.42 -5.46
CA ASP A 42 7.98 2.08 -6.01
C ASP A 42 6.49 1.72 -5.82
N VAL A 43 5.92 2.06 -4.67
CA VAL A 43 4.49 1.89 -4.36
C VAL A 43 3.61 2.72 -5.28
N ILE A 44 3.96 3.99 -5.52
CA ILE A 44 3.18 4.91 -6.37
C ILE A 44 3.20 4.45 -7.82
N GLU A 45 4.39 4.17 -8.37
CA GLU A 45 4.57 3.78 -9.76
C GLU A 45 3.85 2.46 -10.08
N LEU A 46 3.99 1.47 -9.21
CA LEU A 46 3.33 0.19 -9.39
C LEU A 46 1.80 0.31 -9.24
N TYR A 47 1.32 1.17 -8.33
CA TYR A 47 -0.10 1.45 -8.24
C TYR A 47 -0.65 2.14 -9.49
N ARG A 48 0.11 3.10 -10.06
CA ARG A 48 -0.22 3.74 -11.33
C ARG A 48 -0.40 2.69 -12.42
N THR A 49 0.55 1.77 -12.53
CA THR A 49 0.50 0.66 -13.50
C THR A 49 -0.75 -0.20 -13.30
N ILE A 50 -1.10 -0.53 -12.05
CA ILE A 50 -2.34 -1.29 -11.73
C ILE A 50 -3.58 -0.52 -12.20
N LEU A 51 -3.67 0.78 -11.93
CA LEU A 51 -4.79 1.62 -12.36
C LEU A 51 -4.89 1.72 -13.89
N GLU A 52 -3.76 1.87 -14.57
CA GLU A 52 -3.70 1.95 -16.04
C GLU A 52 -4.16 0.65 -16.70
N GLU A 53 -3.76 -0.52 -16.18
CA GLU A 53 -4.23 -1.82 -16.68
C GLU A 53 -5.74 -1.97 -16.51
N MET A 54 -6.30 -1.54 -15.37
CA MET A 54 -7.73 -1.56 -15.15
C MET A 54 -8.48 -0.55 -16.05
N GLN A 55 -7.93 0.65 -16.24
CA GLN A 55 -8.50 1.66 -17.14
C GLN A 55 -8.51 1.17 -18.59
N ALA A 56 -7.44 0.49 -19.03
CA ALA A 56 -7.35 -0.11 -20.35
C ALA A 56 -8.38 -1.24 -20.53
N ALA A 57 -8.56 -2.08 -19.51
CA ALA A 57 -9.57 -3.14 -19.52
C ALA A 57 -11.00 -2.56 -19.60
N LEU A 58 -11.29 -1.49 -18.85
CA LEU A 58 -12.57 -0.80 -18.89
C LEU A 58 -12.82 -0.12 -20.25
N SER A 59 -11.81 0.54 -20.80
CA SER A 59 -11.92 1.26 -22.08
C SER A 59 -12.03 0.32 -23.29
N GLY A 60 -11.38 -0.85 -23.21
CA GLY A 60 -11.44 -1.91 -24.22
C GLY A 60 -12.60 -2.89 -24.04
N HIS A 61 -13.47 -2.68 -23.05
CA HIS A 61 -14.59 -3.56 -22.78
C HIS A 61 -15.65 -3.47 -23.89
N THR A 62 -15.94 -4.61 -24.50
CA THR A 62 -17.06 -4.77 -25.44
C THR A 62 -17.98 -5.89 -24.96
N LYS A 63 -19.29 -5.63 -24.98
CA LYS A 63 -20.31 -6.61 -24.67
C LYS A 63 -20.88 -7.17 -25.97
N SER A 64 -20.89 -8.48 -26.09
CA SER A 64 -21.46 -9.24 -27.21
C SER A 64 -22.52 -10.23 -26.70
N ASP A 65 -23.31 -10.79 -27.60
CA ASP A 65 -24.30 -11.83 -27.28
C ASP A 65 -23.69 -13.08 -26.63
N THR A 66 -22.38 -13.31 -26.83
CA THR A 66 -21.64 -14.46 -26.28
C THR A 66 -20.83 -14.13 -25.03
N GLY A 67 -20.95 -12.91 -24.48
CA GLY A 67 -20.26 -12.49 -23.25
C GLY A 67 -19.41 -11.22 -23.39
N HIS A 68 -18.52 -11.02 -22.41
CA HIS A 68 -17.64 -9.86 -22.28
C HIS A 68 -16.30 -10.11 -22.98
N ARG A 69 -15.82 -9.14 -23.75
CA ARG A 69 -14.47 -9.14 -24.33
C ARG A 69 -13.73 -7.91 -23.83
N PHE A 70 -12.54 -8.13 -23.26
CA PHE A 70 -11.69 -7.08 -22.70
C PHE A 70 -10.26 -7.59 -22.63
N HIS A 71 -9.30 -6.67 -22.59
CA HIS A 71 -7.89 -7.01 -22.41
C HIS A 71 -7.51 -6.82 -20.94
N LEU A 72 -7.57 -7.90 -20.16
CA LEU A 72 -7.03 -7.93 -18.80
C LEU A 72 -6.36 -9.28 -18.58
N ASN A 73 -5.05 -9.26 -18.40
CA ASN A 73 -4.30 -10.46 -18.08
C ASN A 73 -4.33 -10.67 -16.57
N HIS A 74 -5.16 -11.59 -16.08
CA HIS A 74 -5.31 -11.87 -14.66
C HIS A 74 -4.01 -12.35 -13.98
N TYR A 75 -3.14 -13.11 -14.68
CA TYR A 75 -1.83 -13.48 -14.15
C TYR A 75 -0.94 -12.26 -13.97
N ARG A 76 -0.97 -11.33 -14.93
CA ARG A 76 -0.24 -10.06 -14.82
C ARG A 76 -0.76 -9.23 -13.66
N MET A 77 -2.08 -9.07 -13.53
CA MET A 77 -2.69 -8.36 -12.41
C MET A 77 -2.31 -8.97 -11.07
N ARG A 78 -2.40 -10.29 -10.93
CA ARG A 78 -1.97 -10.99 -9.72
C ARG A 78 -0.50 -10.71 -9.39
N ASN A 79 0.38 -10.75 -10.38
CA ASN A 79 1.80 -10.43 -10.17
C ASN A 79 2.01 -8.98 -9.73
N LEU A 80 1.32 -8.02 -10.35
CA LEU A 80 1.39 -6.61 -9.95
C LEU A 80 0.90 -6.42 -8.50
N LEU A 81 -0.23 -7.03 -8.13
CA LEU A 81 -0.75 -6.99 -6.76
C LEU A 81 0.21 -7.65 -5.76
N GLN A 82 0.82 -8.78 -6.13
CA GLN A 82 1.81 -9.46 -5.31
C GLN A 82 3.08 -8.60 -5.11
N THR A 83 3.54 -7.93 -6.16
CA THR A 83 4.68 -7.00 -6.04
C THR A 83 4.31 -5.79 -5.18
N GLN A 84 3.08 -5.27 -5.31
CA GLN A 84 2.59 -4.17 -4.48
C GLN A 84 2.53 -4.57 -3.01
N TRP A 85 2.05 -5.79 -2.72
CA TRP A 85 2.08 -6.37 -1.38
C TRP A 85 3.48 -6.34 -0.77
N GLN A 86 4.49 -6.81 -1.51
CA GLN A 86 5.88 -6.81 -1.05
C GLN A 86 6.43 -5.40 -0.80
N ASN A 87 6.05 -4.43 -1.65
CA ASN A 87 6.44 -3.04 -1.45
C ASN A 87 5.82 -2.45 -0.17
N LEU A 88 4.55 -2.78 0.13
CA LEU A 88 3.91 -2.36 1.38
C LEU A 88 4.52 -3.05 2.61
N GLU A 89 4.86 -4.34 2.52
CA GLU A 89 5.53 -5.08 3.59
C GLU A 89 6.87 -4.44 3.92
N ARG A 90 7.65 -4.08 2.89
CA ARG A 90 8.92 -3.37 3.05
C ARG A 90 8.72 -2.00 3.69
N LEU A 91 7.72 -1.23 3.23
CA LEU A 91 7.44 0.09 3.77
C LEU A 91 7.07 0.02 5.25
N ASP A 92 6.21 -0.93 5.63
CA ASP A 92 5.78 -1.15 7.03
C ASP A 92 6.97 -1.51 7.93
N LEU A 93 7.84 -2.42 7.48
CA LEU A 93 9.07 -2.77 8.20
C LEU A 93 9.98 -1.56 8.40
N LEU A 94 10.23 -0.79 7.33
CA LEU A 94 11.10 0.39 7.39
C LEU A 94 10.55 1.46 8.36
N ILE A 95 9.23 1.67 8.37
CA ILE A 95 8.57 2.60 9.29
C ILE A 95 8.67 2.10 10.74
N SER A 96 8.44 0.81 10.97
CA SER A 96 8.55 0.21 12.30
C SER A 96 9.96 0.34 12.85
N GLU A 97 10.98 0.00 12.05
CA GLU A 97 12.38 0.13 12.45
C GLU A 97 12.80 1.61 12.64
N MET A 98 12.25 2.53 11.84
CA MET A 98 12.43 3.97 12.06
C MET A 98 11.82 4.40 13.40
N GLY A 99 10.68 3.82 13.78
CA GLY A 99 10.07 4.02 15.10
C GLY A 99 11.00 3.68 16.25
N GLU A 100 11.71 2.56 16.18
CA GLU A 100 12.70 2.20 17.18
C GLU A 100 13.85 3.21 17.22
N GLU A 101 14.38 3.62 16.07
CA GLU A 101 15.52 4.53 16.00
C GLU A 101 15.19 5.96 16.42
N VAL A 102 13.98 6.44 16.14
CA VAL A 102 13.54 7.82 16.44
C VAL A 102 12.91 7.93 17.83
N SER A 103 12.29 6.86 18.36
CA SER A 103 11.77 6.85 19.74
C SER A 103 12.87 6.99 20.80
N LEU A 104 14.11 6.66 20.46
CA LEU A 104 15.28 6.88 21.30
C LEU A 104 15.73 8.35 21.34
N LEU A 105 15.19 9.20 20.45
CA LEU A 105 15.64 10.56 20.22
C LEU A 105 14.64 11.60 20.74
N GLU A 106 13.32 11.41 20.54
CA GLU A 106 12.29 12.31 21.08
C GLU A 106 10.91 11.64 21.28
N ASN A 107 10.23 11.98 22.39
CA ASN A 107 8.92 11.41 22.75
C ASN A 107 7.77 11.79 21.80
N GLY A 108 7.87 12.92 21.08
CA GLY A 108 6.82 13.39 20.17
C GLY A 108 6.68 12.52 18.92
N PHE A 109 7.81 12.15 18.31
CA PHE A 109 7.86 11.25 17.16
C PHE A 109 7.45 9.82 17.53
N GLY A 110 7.88 9.34 18.70
CA GLY A 110 7.43 8.06 19.23
C GLY A 110 5.91 7.98 19.42
N ASN A 111 5.24 9.08 19.77
CA ASN A 111 3.79 9.12 19.88
C ASN A 111 3.10 9.07 18.51
N ALA A 112 3.58 9.81 17.52
CA ALA A 112 3.04 9.73 16.15
C ALA A 112 3.21 8.33 15.55
N LEU A 113 4.35 7.68 15.78
CA LEU A 113 4.61 6.31 15.30
C LEU A 113 3.79 5.27 16.07
N ARG A 114 3.49 5.47 17.37
CA ARG A 114 2.54 4.62 18.11
C ARG A 114 1.10 4.79 17.64
N GLU A 115 0.69 5.98 17.21
CA GLU A 115 -0.62 6.19 16.56
C GLU A 115 -0.71 5.42 15.24
N ILE A 116 0.41 5.26 14.52
CA ILE A 116 0.50 4.49 13.29
C ILE A 116 0.64 2.98 13.56
N LEU A 117 1.27 2.57 14.66
CA LEU A 117 1.56 1.17 15.00
C LEU A 117 0.95 0.76 16.35
N PRO A 118 -0.39 0.75 16.51
CA PRO A 118 -1.00 0.60 17.83
C PRO A 118 -0.83 -0.80 18.46
N TYR A 119 -0.59 -1.88 17.68
CA TYR A 119 -0.53 -3.28 18.16
C TYR A 119 0.33 -4.21 17.28
N LYS A 120 0.22 -5.55 17.50
CA LYS A 120 1.01 -6.67 16.92
C LYS A 120 1.11 -6.70 15.37
N PHE A 121 0.32 -5.90 14.65
CA PHE A 121 0.29 -5.81 13.20
C PHE A 121 0.31 -4.32 12.80
N GLY A 122 1.09 -3.95 11.77
CA GLY A 122 1.19 -2.57 11.29
C GLY A 122 -0.08 -2.08 10.59
N ILE A 123 -0.21 -0.75 10.40
CA ILE A 123 -1.40 -0.12 9.78
C ILE A 123 -1.64 -0.57 8.33
N LEU A 124 -0.60 -1.07 7.67
CA LEU A 124 -0.65 -1.56 6.29
C LEU A 124 -1.10 -3.02 6.20
N PHE A 125 -1.23 -3.75 7.31
CA PHE A 125 -1.50 -5.19 7.33
C PHE A 125 -2.77 -5.60 6.55
N GLU A 126 -3.89 -4.91 6.75
CA GLU A 126 -5.14 -5.25 6.03
C GLU A 126 -5.00 -5.07 4.51
N ALA A 127 -4.31 -4.00 4.09
CA ALA A 127 -4.03 -3.76 2.67
C ALA A 127 -3.09 -4.83 2.12
N GLN A 128 -2.08 -5.23 2.90
CA GLN A 128 -1.15 -6.30 2.54
C GLN A 128 -1.88 -7.64 2.34
N GLN A 129 -2.75 -8.03 3.29
CA GLN A 129 -3.49 -9.30 3.21
C GLN A 129 -4.37 -9.36 1.95
N LEU A 130 -5.11 -8.29 1.66
CA LEU A 130 -5.91 -8.21 0.44
C LEU A 130 -5.07 -8.41 -0.83
N LEU A 131 -3.95 -7.69 -0.93
CA LEU A 131 -3.09 -7.78 -2.10
C LEU A 131 -2.46 -9.17 -2.27
N ALA A 132 -2.06 -9.83 -1.17
CA ALA A 132 -1.54 -11.19 -1.17
C ALA A 132 -2.57 -12.22 -1.67
N GLU A 133 -3.86 -11.97 -1.43
CA GLU A 133 -4.98 -12.77 -1.93
C GLU A 133 -5.41 -12.43 -3.38
N GLY A 134 -4.71 -11.46 -4.01
CA GLY A 134 -5.05 -10.98 -5.35
C GLY A 134 -6.29 -10.10 -5.37
N ARG A 135 -6.59 -9.43 -4.26
CA ARG A 135 -7.74 -8.54 -4.06
C ARG A 135 -7.29 -7.09 -3.96
N LEU A 136 -8.01 -6.20 -4.63
CA LEU A 136 -7.79 -4.76 -4.56
C LEU A 136 -8.99 -4.09 -3.88
N GLY A 137 -8.78 -3.50 -2.70
CA GLY A 137 -9.85 -2.76 -1.99
C GLY A 137 -10.23 -1.45 -2.68
N LEU A 138 -11.52 -1.15 -2.74
CA LEU A 138 -12.10 0.00 -3.45
C LEU A 138 -12.84 0.96 -2.49
N GLY A 139 -12.53 2.25 -2.56
CA GLY A 139 -13.25 3.31 -1.81
C GLY A 139 -12.38 4.30 -1.04
N ASN A 140 -13.04 5.24 -0.36
CA ASN A 140 -12.43 6.31 0.41
C ASN A 140 -12.24 5.92 1.87
N THR A 141 -11.17 6.45 2.46
CA THR A 141 -10.68 6.01 3.77
C THR A 141 -11.01 7.07 4.81
N ASP A 142 -11.67 6.67 5.89
CA ASP A 142 -11.45 7.28 7.19
C ASP A 142 -10.36 6.43 7.86
N ILE A 143 -9.44 7.02 8.61
CA ILE A 143 -8.29 6.35 9.26
C ILE A 143 -8.71 5.15 10.13
N ASN A 144 -9.98 5.12 10.53
CA ASN A 144 -10.60 4.01 11.28
C ASN A 144 -11.18 2.88 10.41
N HIS A 145 -11.11 2.98 9.09
CA HIS A 145 -11.86 2.14 8.15
C HIS A 145 -11.00 1.69 6.97
N LEU A 146 -11.28 0.49 6.47
CA LEU A 146 -10.99 0.21 5.06
C LEU A 146 -11.88 1.12 4.20
N ALA A 147 -11.45 1.29 2.96
CA ALA A 147 -12.21 1.97 1.93
C ALA A 147 -13.69 1.51 1.89
N LYS A 148 -14.64 2.40 2.22
CA LYS A 148 -16.08 2.16 2.05
C LYS A 148 -16.57 2.87 0.80
N GLY A 149 -17.47 2.23 0.05
CA GLY A 149 -18.28 2.92 -0.93
C GLY A 149 -19.22 3.93 -0.27
N GLN A 150 -19.85 4.80 -1.06
CA GLN A 150 -20.83 5.78 -0.57
C GLN A 150 -22.03 5.13 0.12
N ASP A 151 -22.30 3.85 -0.15
CA ASP A 151 -23.33 3.03 0.47
C ASP A 151 -22.86 2.32 1.77
N GLY A 152 -21.66 2.63 2.24
CA GLY A 152 -21.09 2.07 3.46
C GLY A 152 -20.53 0.65 3.32
N LYS A 153 -20.58 0.05 2.13
CA LYS A 153 -20.07 -1.31 1.87
C LYS A 153 -18.58 -1.28 1.53
N PHE A 154 -17.84 -2.24 2.06
CA PHE A 154 -16.46 -2.49 1.66
C PHE A 154 -16.46 -3.35 0.40
N ARG A 155 -15.78 -2.90 -0.66
CA ARG A 155 -15.71 -3.63 -1.93
C ARG A 155 -14.28 -3.98 -2.27
N THR A 156 -14.09 -5.13 -2.93
CA THR A 156 -12.81 -5.44 -3.57
C THR A 156 -13.01 -5.86 -5.02
N LEU A 157 -12.01 -5.62 -5.86
CA LEU A 157 -11.85 -6.31 -7.15
C LEU A 157 -10.95 -7.52 -6.95
N TRP A 158 -11.41 -8.69 -7.39
CA TRP A 158 -10.71 -9.95 -7.17
C TRP A 158 -10.26 -10.59 -8.50
N PHE A 159 -8.97 -10.93 -8.60
CA PHE A 159 -8.31 -11.30 -9.86
C PHE A 159 -7.75 -12.75 -9.87
N THR A 160 -8.39 -13.71 -9.20
CA THR A 160 -7.95 -15.12 -9.21
C THR A 160 -8.40 -15.88 -10.44
N SER A 161 -7.50 -16.67 -11.03
CA SER A 161 -7.75 -17.48 -12.24
C SER A 161 -8.87 -18.53 -12.10
N GLU A 162 -9.15 -18.95 -10.87
CA GLU A 162 -10.24 -19.87 -10.58
C GLU A 162 -11.49 -19.05 -10.20
N PRO A 163 -12.64 -19.30 -10.87
CA PRO A 163 -13.89 -18.69 -10.46
C PRO A 163 -14.25 -19.16 -9.04
N PRO A 164 -14.81 -18.28 -8.19
CA PRO A 164 -15.23 -18.70 -6.86
C PRO A 164 -16.25 -19.84 -6.97
N THR A 165 -15.95 -20.94 -6.28
CA THR A 165 -16.84 -22.11 -6.18
C THR A 165 -17.96 -21.94 -5.15
N GLU A 166 -17.93 -20.84 -4.41
CA GLU A 166 -18.71 -20.56 -3.18
C GLU A 166 -20.01 -19.79 -3.51
N ASP A 167 -21.03 -19.94 -2.65
CA ASP A 167 -22.29 -19.17 -2.73
C ASP A 167 -22.00 -17.66 -2.59
N ARG A 168 -22.81 -16.78 -3.20
CA ARG A 168 -22.59 -15.32 -3.14
C ARG A 168 -22.64 -14.75 -1.73
N ASP A 169 -23.40 -15.39 -0.83
CA ASP A 169 -23.41 -15.06 0.60
C ASP A 169 -22.18 -15.62 1.34
N GLU A 170 -21.52 -16.65 0.82
CA GLU A 170 -20.24 -17.19 1.31
C GLU A 170 -19.02 -16.39 0.79
N ILE A 171 -19.15 -15.75 -0.37
CA ILE A 171 -18.13 -14.83 -0.93
C ILE A 171 -18.00 -13.57 -0.07
N ALA A 172 -19.03 -13.22 0.72
CA ALA A 172 -18.94 -12.18 1.73
C ALA A 172 -17.98 -12.61 2.86
N LYS A 173 -16.69 -12.31 2.69
CA LYS A 173 -15.65 -12.64 3.67
C LYS A 173 -15.46 -11.48 4.64
N TYR A 174 -14.93 -11.82 5.81
CA TYR A 174 -14.65 -10.86 6.86
C TYR A 174 -13.18 -10.43 6.80
N LEU A 175 -12.93 -9.12 6.79
CA LEU A 175 -11.64 -8.58 7.21
C LEU A 175 -11.74 -8.14 8.66
N HIS A 176 -10.63 -8.29 9.37
CA HIS A 176 -10.50 -7.75 10.72
C HIS A 176 -9.77 -6.42 10.65
N GLY A 177 -10.44 -5.37 11.12
CA GLY A 177 -9.84 -4.08 11.40
C GLY A 177 -8.60 -4.21 12.28
N TRP A 178 -7.68 -3.24 12.21
CA TRP A 178 -6.59 -3.09 13.19
C TRP A 178 -7.12 -3.01 14.64
N ASN A 179 -8.37 -2.55 14.81
CA ASN A 179 -9.11 -2.52 16.06
C ASN A 179 -9.87 -3.84 16.39
N GLY A 180 -9.65 -4.90 15.61
CA GLY A 180 -10.31 -6.20 15.75
C GLY A 180 -11.74 -6.27 15.20
N THR A 181 -12.30 -5.16 14.70
CA THR A 181 -13.68 -5.09 14.23
C THR A 181 -13.85 -5.86 12.92
N LYS A 182 -14.80 -6.80 12.88
CA LYS A 182 -15.17 -7.50 11.65
C LYS A 182 -15.81 -6.54 10.65
N LYS A 183 -15.38 -6.63 9.41
CA LYS A 183 -15.88 -5.84 8.28
C LYS A 183 -16.34 -6.80 7.19
N ASP A 184 -17.60 -6.68 6.80
CA ASP A 184 -18.15 -7.47 5.68
C ASP A 184 -17.63 -6.90 4.36
N VAL A 185 -16.97 -7.76 3.58
CA VAL A 185 -16.39 -7.39 2.30
C VAL A 185 -17.22 -7.99 1.17
N HIS A 186 -17.55 -7.15 0.20
CA HIS A 186 -18.17 -7.57 -1.04
C HIS A 186 -17.11 -7.70 -2.13
N ASP A 187 -16.72 -8.94 -2.42
CA ASP A 187 -15.74 -9.24 -3.46
C ASP A 187 -16.45 -9.30 -4.83
N VAL A 188 -15.92 -8.55 -5.80
CA VAL A 188 -16.39 -8.57 -7.20
C VAL A 188 -15.28 -9.18 -8.06
N ASN A 189 -15.52 -10.39 -8.55
CA ASN A 189 -14.54 -11.13 -9.32
C ASN A 189 -14.55 -10.68 -10.79
N PHE A 190 -13.40 -10.71 -11.46
CA PHE A 190 -13.35 -10.38 -12.90
C PHE A 190 -14.20 -11.30 -13.80
N HIS A 191 -14.59 -12.48 -13.31
CA HIS A 191 -15.54 -13.37 -13.95
C HIS A 191 -17.01 -12.94 -13.82
N ASP A 192 -17.35 -11.98 -12.94
CA ASP A 192 -18.73 -11.50 -12.76
C ASP A 192 -19.24 -10.60 -13.90
N GLY A 193 -18.43 -10.36 -14.94
CA GLY A 193 -18.84 -9.67 -16.16
C GLY A 193 -19.34 -8.26 -15.89
N ASP A 194 -20.65 -8.03 -16.08
CA ASP A 194 -21.29 -6.72 -15.94
C ASP A 194 -21.02 -6.09 -14.56
N GLU A 195 -21.09 -6.87 -13.48
CA GLU A 195 -20.91 -6.32 -12.12
C GLU A 195 -19.47 -5.88 -11.88
N PHE A 196 -18.50 -6.61 -12.45
CA PHE A 196 -17.09 -6.22 -12.41
C PHE A 196 -16.85 -4.89 -13.11
N PHE A 197 -17.32 -4.73 -14.36
CA PHE A 197 -17.12 -3.49 -15.11
C PHE A 197 -17.88 -2.31 -14.52
N LYS A 198 -19.08 -2.55 -13.97
CA LYS A 198 -19.83 -1.52 -13.24
C LYS A 198 -19.09 -1.06 -12.00
N THR A 199 -18.54 -2.00 -11.23
CA THR A 199 -17.77 -1.70 -10.01
C THR A 199 -16.46 -0.99 -10.34
N LEU A 200 -15.75 -1.46 -11.37
CA LEU A 200 -14.52 -0.83 -11.83
C LEU A 200 -14.77 0.59 -12.35
N LYS A 201 -15.83 0.81 -13.15
CA LYS A 201 -16.23 2.14 -13.61
C LYS A 201 -16.54 3.07 -12.44
N TRP A 202 -17.33 2.60 -11.47
CA TRP A 202 -17.60 3.35 -10.25
C TRP A 202 -16.31 3.72 -9.52
N TYR A 203 -15.36 2.80 -9.38
CA TYR A 203 -14.10 3.08 -8.71
C TYR A 203 -13.30 4.17 -9.43
N ILE A 204 -13.15 4.07 -10.75
CA ILE A 204 -12.43 5.09 -11.54
C ILE A 204 -13.13 6.45 -11.48
N ASP A 205 -14.45 6.50 -11.67
CA ASP A 205 -15.19 7.75 -11.84
C ASP A 205 -15.50 8.44 -10.50
N GLU A 206 -15.91 7.69 -9.48
CA GLU A 206 -16.41 8.25 -8.21
C GLU A 206 -15.35 8.29 -7.10
N VAL A 207 -14.43 7.32 -7.07
CA VAL A 207 -13.35 7.29 -6.07
C VAL A 207 -12.12 8.06 -6.57
N GLN A 208 -11.98 8.20 -7.89
CA GLN A 208 -10.91 8.96 -8.54
C GLN A 208 -9.51 8.58 -8.03
N PRO A 209 -9.12 7.29 -8.14
CA PRO A 209 -7.87 6.80 -7.55
C PRO A 209 -6.61 7.41 -8.18
N PHE A 210 -6.70 7.94 -9.40
CA PHE A 210 -5.61 8.71 -10.01
C PHE A 210 -5.37 10.03 -9.28
N ASP A 211 -6.42 10.73 -8.87
CA ASP A 211 -6.30 12.00 -8.13
C ASP A 211 -5.67 11.75 -6.75
N GLN A 212 -6.07 10.67 -6.07
CA GLN A 212 -5.45 10.23 -4.82
C GLN A 212 -3.95 9.90 -4.99
N LEU A 213 -3.60 9.27 -6.13
CA LEU A 213 -2.23 8.94 -6.45
C LEU A 213 -1.39 10.20 -6.69
N ASP A 214 -1.94 11.20 -7.39
CA ASP A 214 -1.28 12.48 -7.64
C ASP A 214 -1.13 13.31 -6.36
N GLU A 215 -2.07 13.20 -5.41
CA GLU A 215 -1.90 13.75 -4.06
C GLU A 215 -0.75 13.07 -3.30
N LEU A 216 -0.68 11.74 -3.36
CA LEU A 216 0.38 10.98 -2.72
C LEU A 216 1.75 11.29 -3.33
N GLU A 217 1.84 11.43 -4.64
CA GLU A 217 3.06 11.85 -5.34
C GLU A 217 3.52 13.23 -4.88
N ARG A 218 2.61 14.19 -4.73
CA ARG A 218 2.94 15.52 -4.15
C ARG A 218 3.44 15.44 -2.71
N LEU A 219 2.94 14.50 -1.90
CA LEU A 219 3.45 14.25 -0.54
C LEU A 219 4.88 13.68 -0.58
N VAL A 220 5.11 12.68 -1.43
CA VAL A 220 6.43 12.05 -1.58
C VAL A 220 7.47 13.03 -2.14
N GLU A 221 7.08 13.93 -3.05
CA GLU A 221 7.98 15.00 -3.54
C GLU A 221 8.30 16.01 -2.44
N ARG A 222 7.32 16.41 -1.60
CA ARG A 222 7.62 17.23 -0.41
C ARG A 222 8.58 16.54 0.54
N TYR A 223 8.41 15.23 0.73
CA TYR A 223 9.32 14.44 1.55
C TYR A 223 10.74 14.41 0.95
N LYS A 224 10.87 14.19 -0.36
CA LYS A 224 12.15 14.26 -1.07
C LYS A 224 12.84 15.61 -0.89
N THR A 225 12.12 16.72 -1.06
CA THR A 225 12.67 18.06 -0.82
C THR A 225 13.18 18.19 0.61
N ALA A 226 12.39 17.76 1.60
CA ALA A 226 12.81 17.79 3.00
C ALA A 226 14.09 16.97 3.26
N LEU A 227 14.24 15.80 2.64
CA LEU A 227 15.47 15.01 2.76
C LEU A 227 16.66 15.69 2.11
N ILE A 228 16.51 16.26 0.91
CA ILE A 228 17.59 16.94 0.19
C ILE A 228 18.07 18.18 0.95
N ASP A 229 17.14 18.93 1.55
CA ASP A 229 17.48 20.14 2.30
C ASP A 229 18.19 19.83 3.63
N ASN A 230 17.92 18.66 4.22
CA ASN A 230 18.39 18.33 5.56
C ASN A 230 19.50 17.29 5.60
N LEU A 231 19.65 16.40 4.62
CA LEU A 231 20.66 15.34 4.57
C LEU A 231 21.65 15.56 3.41
N THR A 232 22.91 15.17 3.63
CA THR A 232 23.90 15.12 2.57
C THR A 232 23.95 13.73 1.90
N LEU A 233 24.51 13.66 0.70
CA LEU A 233 24.72 12.38 0.01
C LEU A 233 25.60 11.41 0.83
N GLU A 234 26.57 11.94 1.59
CA GLU A 234 27.42 11.12 2.46
C GLU A 234 26.62 10.48 3.62
N ASP A 235 25.65 11.23 4.17
CA ASP A 235 24.79 10.75 5.26
C ASP A 235 23.96 9.52 4.84
N VAL A 236 23.65 9.41 3.55
CA VAL A 236 22.83 8.33 2.98
C VAL A 236 23.69 7.19 2.45
N LEU A 237 24.72 7.47 1.64
CA LEU A 237 25.45 6.43 0.89
C LEU A 237 26.35 5.55 1.74
N SER A 238 26.83 6.06 2.89
CA SER A 238 27.77 5.34 3.76
C SER A 238 27.19 4.02 4.28
N GLU A 239 25.88 3.96 4.50
CA GLU A 239 25.18 2.80 5.06
C GLU A 239 24.22 2.13 4.05
N PHE A 240 23.94 2.78 2.92
CA PHE A 240 22.96 2.32 1.94
C PHE A 240 23.25 0.90 1.41
N GLY A 241 24.51 0.62 1.08
CA GLY A 241 24.91 -0.71 0.58
C GLY A 241 24.85 -1.82 1.65
N ALA A 242 25.04 -1.48 2.93
CA ALA A 242 24.93 -2.43 4.03
C ALA A 242 23.44 -2.72 4.34
N LEU A 243 22.61 -1.69 4.40
CA LEU A 243 21.17 -1.81 4.60
C LEU A 243 20.49 -2.58 3.48
N LYS A 244 20.79 -2.28 2.21
CA LYS A 244 20.22 -3.01 1.06
C LYS A 244 20.57 -4.50 1.09
N ARG A 245 21.75 -4.87 1.59
CA ARG A 245 22.15 -6.28 1.76
C ARG A 245 21.46 -6.95 2.94
N TYR A 246 21.33 -6.23 4.07
CA TYR A 246 20.58 -6.68 5.24
C TYR A 246 19.10 -6.93 4.89
N GLU A 247 18.47 -6.00 4.18
CA GLU A 247 17.09 -6.15 3.67
C GLU A 247 16.93 -7.36 2.76
N ASN A 248 17.87 -7.58 1.83
CA ASN A 248 17.82 -8.75 0.96
C ASN A 248 17.96 -10.05 1.76
N TRP A 249 18.71 -10.05 2.85
CA TRP A 249 18.89 -11.20 3.74
C TRP A 249 17.65 -11.45 4.61
N THR A 250 17.07 -10.44 5.24
CA THR A 250 15.81 -10.59 6.01
C THR A 250 14.67 -11.07 5.11
N ARG A 251 14.60 -10.59 3.87
CA ARG A 251 13.61 -11.03 2.87
C ARG A 251 13.73 -12.52 2.52
N GLN A 252 14.96 -13.05 2.39
CA GLN A 252 15.19 -14.48 2.20
C GLN A 252 14.84 -15.31 3.46
N SER A 253 15.05 -14.72 4.64
CA SER A 253 14.80 -15.36 5.93
C SER A 253 13.31 -15.44 6.27
N HIS A 254 12.50 -14.50 5.80
CA HIS A 254 11.04 -14.50 5.99
C HIS A 254 10.26 -15.22 4.87
N ALA A 255 10.89 -15.44 3.71
CA ALA A 255 10.33 -16.29 2.64
C ALA A 255 10.37 -17.79 2.95
N HIS A 256 11.12 -18.21 3.98
CA HIS A 256 11.13 -19.56 4.51
C HIS A 256 10.91 -19.53 6.03
N PRO A 257 9.64 -19.53 6.51
CA PRO A 257 9.43 -19.95 7.89
C PRO A 257 9.96 -21.38 8.00
N ALA A 258 10.90 -21.59 8.92
CA ALA A 258 11.42 -22.91 9.24
C ALA A 258 10.23 -23.88 9.43
N ARG A 259 10.27 -24.99 8.68
CA ARG A 259 9.29 -26.07 8.76
C ARG A 259 9.19 -26.63 10.16
#